data_AF-A0A0P7CIB1-F1
#
_entry.id   AF-A0A0P7CIB1-F1
#
_cell.length_a   1.000
_cell.length_b   1.000
_cell.length_c   1.000
_cell.angle_alpha   90.00
_cell.angle_beta   90.00
_cell.angle_gamma   90.00
#
_symmetry.space_group_name_H-M   'P 1'
#
loop_
_entity.id
_entity.type
_entity.pdbx_description
1 polymer ?
#
loop_
_entity_poly.entity_id
_entity_poly.type
_entity_poly.pdbx_seq_one_letter_code
_entity_poly.pdbx_strand_id
1 'polypeptide(L)'
;MTQQEQQQQRQQIERQLRQNWRQLRYRLLDQFGQVSTSDVDSATGINDLIARIADKTHHSERYVENRLRELVGVGAQGGQSGERFGGDQGQEGQRFGDQ
;
A
#
# COMPACT_ATOMS: atom_id res chain seq x y z
N MET A 1 -11.27 20.27 -10.07
CA MET A 1 -11.59 19.59 -8.79
C MET A 1 -11.60 20.63 -7.70
N THR A 2 -12.78 20.89 -7.16
CA THR A 2 -13.00 21.79 -6.02
C THR A 2 -12.52 21.13 -4.72
N GLN A 3 -12.13 21.92 -3.71
CA GLN A 3 -11.67 21.39 -2.40
C GLN A 3 -12.67 20.41 -1.76
N GLN A 4 -13.98 20.55 -2.04
CA GLN A 4 -15.01 19.62 -1.56
C GLN A 4 -14.91 18.22 -2.19
N GLU A 5 -14.63 18.13 -3.48
CA GLU A 5 -14.45 16.82 -4.15
C GLU A 5 -13.25 16.07 -3.57
N GLN A 6 -12.19 16.79 -3.21
CA GLN A 6 -11.00 16.19 -2.60
C GLN A 6 -11.29 15.65 -1.19
N GLN A 7 -12.10 16.37 -0.40
CA GLN A 7 -12.54 15.88 0.92
C GLN A 7 -13.43 14.64 0.80
N GLN A 8 -14.40 14.63 -0.14
CA GLN A 8 -15.25 13.46 -0.35
C GLN A 8 -14.46 12.25 -0.84
N GLN A 9 -13.51 12.45 -1.76
CA GLN A 9 -12.65 11.39 -2.25
C GLN A 9 -11.77 10.83 -1.12
N ARG A 10 -11.20 11.69 -0.26
CA ARG A 10 -10.43 11.27 0.91
C ARG A 10 -11.24 10.44 1.89
N GLN A 11 -12.49 10.81 2.16
CA GLN A 11 -13.36 10.00 3.03
C GLN A 11 -13.68 8.63 2.43
N GLN A 12 -13.87 8.53 1.11
CA GLN A 12 -14.06 7.24 0.46
C GLN A 12 -12.81 6.38 0.55
N ILE A 13 -11.63 6.96 0.31
CA ILE A 13 -10.35 6.29 0.45
C ILE A 13 -10.16 5.83 1.89
N GLU A 14 -10.44 6.67 2.89
CA GLU A 14 -10.32 6.30 4.30
C GLU A 14 -11.22 5.12 4.67
N ARG A 15 -12.47 5.09 4.19
CA ARG A 15 -13.38 3.97 4.43
C ARG A 15 -12.84 2.68 3.82
N GLN A 16 -12.39 2.71 2.56
CA GLN A 16 -11.84 1.52 1.90
C GLN A 16 -10.52 1.07 2.53
N LEU A 17 -9.71 2.03 2.96
CA LEU A 17 -8.44 1.80 3.65
C LEU A 17 -8.67 1.12 5.00
N ARG A 18 -9.68 1.55 5.78
CA ARG A 18 -10.06 0.87 7.03
C ARG A 18 -10.62 -0.53 6.78
N GLN A 19 -11.45 -0.72 5.75
CA GLN A 19 -12.00 -2.03 5.41
C GLN A 19 -10.91 -3.03 5.03
N ASN A 20 -9.92 -2.60 4.24
CA ASN A 20 -8.83 -3.44 3.76
C ASN A 20 -7.53 -3.24 4.55
N TRP A 21 -7.60 -2.65 5.75
CA TRP A 21 -6.44 -2.15 6.47
C TRP A 21 -5.40 -3.22 6.72
N ARG A 22 -5.84 -4.43 7.10
CA ARG A 22 -4.94 -5.57 7.32
C ARG A 22 -4.09 -5.86 6.09
N GLN A 23 -4.69 -5.93 4.90
CA GLN A 23 -3.95 -6.22 3.67
C GLN A 23 -3.12 -5.03 3.18
N LEU A 24 -3.68 -3.82 3.25
CA LEU A 24 -3.01 -2.60 2.85
C LEU A 24 -1.78 -2.31 3.72
N ARG A 25 -1.86 -2.59 5.02
CA ARG A 25 -0.74 -2.46 5.96
C ARG A 25 0.45 -3.29 5.52
N TYR A 26 0.27 -4.55 5.13
CA TYR A 26 1.39 -5.36 4.64
C TYR A 26 1.99 -4.79 3.37
N ARG A 27 1.17 -4.35 2.40
CA ARG A 27 1.66 -3.72 1.16
C ARG A 27 2.35 -2.38 1.41
N LEU A 28 1.87 -1.60 2.39
CA LEU A 28 2.49 -0.35 2.82
C LEU A 28 3.86 -0.61 3.45
N LEU A 29 3.97 -1.59 4.34
CA LEU A 29 5.23 -1.96 4.98
C LEU A 29 6.24 -2.51 3.97
N ASP A 30 5.78 -3.28 2.98
CA ASP A 30 6.60 -3.76 1.87
C ASP A 30 7.09 -2.63 0.96
N GLN A 31 6.18 -1.75 0.53
CA GLN A 31 6.50 -0.61 -0.32
C GLN A 31 7.39 0.43 0.38
N PHE A 32 7.17 0.63 1.67
CA PHE A 32 7.86 1.59 2.52
C PHE A 32 8.61 0.86 3.64
N GLY A 33 9.57 0.01 3.29
CA GLY A 33 10.33 -0.83 4.24
C GLY A 33 11.09 -0.08 5.35
N GLN A 34 11.16 1.25 5.31
CA GLN A 34 11.70 2.10 6.39
C GLN A 34 10.66 2.48 7.45
N VAL A 35 9.38 2.30 7.16
CA VAL A 35 8.28 2.58 8.08
C VAL A 35 7.99 1.35 8.92
N SER A 36 7.92 1.53 10.24
CA SER A 36 7.59 0.43 11.12
C SER A 36 6.08 0.23 11.18
N THR A 37 5.72 -0.99 11.52
CA THR A 37 4.33 -1.39 11.78
C THR A 37 3.64 -0.46 12.78
N SER A 38 4.35 -0.02 13.82
CA SER A 38 3.84 0.89 14.84
C SER A 38 3.58 2.30 14.31
N ASP A 39 4.37 2.78 13.35
CA ASP A 39 4.16 4.11 12.74
C ASP A 39 2.86 4.15 11.93
N VAL A 40 2.56 3.05 11.23
CA VAL A 40 1.33 2.87 10.45
C VAL A 40 0.11 2.73 11.36
N ASP A 41 0.22 1.94 12.43
CA ASP A 41 -0.88 1.68 13.37
C ASP A 41 -1.23 2.91 14.24
N SER A 42 -0.23 3.74 14.55
CA SER A 42 -0.41 4.98 15.30
C SER A 42 -1.11 6.08 14.50
N ALA A 43 -1.24 5.91 13.18
CA ALA A 43 -1.87 6.91 12.33
C ALA A 43 -3.39 6.95 12.56
N THR A 44 -3.88 8.11 13.00
CA THR A 44 -5.32 8.30 13.32
C THR A 44 -6.20 8.51 12.09
N GLY A 45 -5.59 8.83 10.94
CA GLY A 45 -6.26 9.05 9.67
C GLY A 45 -5.28 9.17 8.51
N ILE A 46 -5.80 9.40 7.30
CA ILE A 46 -4.99 9.35 6.07
C ILE A 46 -3.92 10.45 5.98
N ASN A 47 -4.22 11.66 6.47
CA ASN A 47 -3.24 12.76 6.51
C ASN A 47 -2.06 12.44 7.43
N ASP A 48 -2.38 11.92 8.62
CA ASP A 48 -1.36 11.56 9.63
C ASP A 48 -0.49 10.40 9.11
N LEU A 49 -1.11 9.41 8.45
CA LEU A 49 -0.41 8.32 7.80
C LEU A 49 0.55 8.82 6.71
N ILE A 50 0.08 9.72 5.83
CA ILE A 50 0.91 10.30 4.76
C ILE A 50 2.10 11.06 5.34
N ALA A 51 1.87 11.94 6.32
CA ALA A 51 2.91 12.74 6.95
C ALA A 51 3.96 11.87 7.64
N ARG A 52 3.53 10.84 8.39
CA ARG A 52 4.46 9.90 9.06
C ARG A 52 5.30 9.11 8.07
N ILE A 53 4.69 8.57 7.02
CA ILE A 53 5.44 7.81 6.00
C ILE A 53 6.42 8.73 5.29
N ALA A 54 5.98 9.93 4.90
CA ALA A 54 6.84 10.94 4.28
C ALA A 54 8.05 11.29 5.16
N ASP A 55 7.83 11.53 6.45
CA ASP A 55 8.87 11.79 7.45
C ASP A 55 9.87 10.63 7.56
N LYS A 56 9.39 9.40 7.75
CA LYS A 56 10.26 8.22 7.94
C LYS A 56 11.03 7.80 6.68
N THR A 57 10.38 7.88 5.53
CA THR A 57 10.94 7.45 4.23
C THR A 57 11.65 8.57 3.49
N HIS A 58 11.59 9.81 4.01
CA HIS A 58 12.08 11.02 3.35
C HIS A 58 11.47 11.23 1.95
N HIS A 59 10.25 10.74 1.73
CA HIS A 59 9.48 10.98 0.52
C HIS A 59 8.56 12.19 0.66
N SER A 60 8.15 12.78 -0.46
CA SER A 60 7.15 13.85 -0.43
C SER A 60 5.76 13.31 -0.11
N GLU A 61 4.98 14.06 0.68
CA GLU A 61 3.58 13.70 1.02
C GLU A 61 2.73 13.43 -0.22
N ARG A 62 2.95 14.19 -1.31
CA ARG A 62 2.28 14.01 -2.60
C ARG A 62 2.58 12.65 -3.24
N TYR A 63 3.80 12.15 -3.11
CA TYR A 63 4.18 10.84 -3.62
C TYR A 63 3.49 9.74 -2.80
N VAL A 64 3.52 9.86 -1.48
CA VAL A 64 2.88 8.91 -0.57
C VAL A 64 1.37 8.88 -0.75
N GLU A 65 0.72 10.04 -0.92
CA GLU A 65 -0.71 10.17 -1.22
C GLU A 65 -1.08 9.43 -2.52
N ASN A 66 -0.32 9.67 -3.59
CA ASN A 66 -0.54 8.97 -4.86
C ASN A 66 -0.42 7.46 -4.67
N ARG A 67 0.61 6.99 -3.95
CA ARG A 67 0.83 5.57 -3.72
C ARG A 67 -0.29 4.94 -2.89
N LEU A 68 -0.76 5.63 -1.85
CA LEU A 68 -1.92 5.20 -1.05
C LEU A 68 -3.19 5.10 -1.91
N ARG A 69 -3.41 6.07 -2.79
CA ARG A 69 -4.56 6.06 -3.72
C ARG A 69 -4.48 4.91 -4.71
N GLU A 70 -3.29 4.57 -5.20
CA GLU A 70 -3.06 3.38 -6.03
C GLU A 70 -3.34 2.08 -5.25
N LEU A 71 -2.86 2.00 -4.00
CA LEU A 71 -3.05 0.82 -3.14
C LEU A 71 -4.52 0.61 -2.75
N VAL A 72 -5.27 1.67 -2.49
CA VAL A 72 -6.71 1.60 -2.18
C VAL A 72 -7.53 1.39 -3.45
N GLY A 73 -7.11 1.96 -4.58
CA GLY A 73 -7.71 1.79 -5.90
C GLY A 73 -7.35 0.48 -6.61
N VAL A 74 -6.89 -0.55 -5.88
CA VAL A 74 -6.63 -1.89 -6.41
C VAL A 74 -7.95 -2.45 -6.95
N GLY A 75 -8.06 -2.32 -8.27
CA GLY A 75 -9.28 -2.22 -9.05
C GLY A 75 -9.05 -1.45 -10.36
N ALA A 76 -8.00 -0.62 -10.45
CA ALA A 76 -7.41 -0.20 -11.71
C ALA A 76 -6.26 -1.16 -12.07
N GLN A 77 -6.42 -1.88 -13.18
CA GLN A 77 -5.49 -2.88 -13.70
C GLN A 77 -4.09 -2.31 -13.99
N GLY A 78 -3.07 -3.09 -13.63
CA GLY A 78 -1.80 -3.12 -14.37
C GLY A 78 -0.60 -2.46 -13.69
N GLY A 79 0.47 -3.24 -13.55
CA GLY A 79 1.83 -2.68 -13.61
C GLY A 79 2.75 -3.00 -12.44
N GLN A 80 3.23 -4.24 -12.40
CA GLN A 80 4.66 -4.53 -12.22
C GLN A 80 5.30 -3.99 -10.93
N SER A 81 5.21 -4.73 -9.82
CA SER A 81 6.40 -5.35 -9.23
C SER A 81 6.00 -6.52 -8.32
N GLY A 82 5.49 -7.59 -8.94
CA GLY A 82 5.38 -8.92 -8.32
C GLY A 82 6.66 -9.76 -8.44
N GLU A 83 7.74 -9.20 -9.00
CA GLU A 83 9.04 -9.86 -9.13
C GLU A 83 10.07 -9.22 -8.18
N ARG A 84 9.89 -9.39 -6.87
CA ARG A 84 10.93 -9.40 -5.80
C ARG A 84 10.28 -9.08 -4.45
N PHE A 85 9.55 -10.01 -3.86
CA PHE A 85 9.61 -10.24 -2.41
C PHE A 85 8.89 -11.56 -2.10
N GLY A 86 9.67 -12.64 -2.13
CA GLY A 86 9.23 -14.01 -1.88
C GLY A 86 10.45 -14.85 -1.58
N GLY A 87 11.10 -14.55 -0.46
CA GLY A 87 12.11 -15.44 0.10
C GLY A 87 11.44 -16.66 0.70
N ASP A 88 11.73 -17.80 0.07
CA ASP A 88 11.95 -19.12 0.66
C ASP A 88 10.76 -20.09 0.93
N GLN A 89 11.01 -21.34 0.51
CA GLN A 89 10.39 -22.62 0.87
C GLN A 89 9.06 -23.08 0.23
N GLY A 90 9.19 -24.03 -0.71
CA GLY A 90 8.53 -25.35 -0.61
C GLY A 90 7.28 -25.60 -1.45
N GLN A 91 7.44 -26.25 -2.60
CA GLN A 91 6.53 -27.24 -3.22
C GLN A 91 7.17 -27.70 -4.56
N GLU A 92 7.80 -28.87 -4.60
CA GLU A 92 7.17 -30.14 -4.97
C GLU A 92 6.81 -30.25 -6.47
N GLY A 93 7.62 -31.05 -7.16
CA GLY A 93 7.15 -32.03 -8.14
C GLY A 93 6.50 -31.51 -9.41
N GLN A 94 7.30 -31.22 -10.44
CA GLN A 94 6.90 -31.53 -11.81
C GLN A 94 7.59 -32.82 -12.26
N ARG A 95 6.90 -33.92 -11.97
CA ARG A 95 6.80 -35.07 -12.87
C ARG A 95 6.02 -34.62 -14.13
N PHE A 96 6.22 -35.32 -15.24
CA PHE A 96 5.58 -35.18 -16.58
C PHE A 96 6.21 -34.08 -17.45
N GLY A 97 6.75 -34.30 -18.64
CA GLY A 97 6.93 -35.45 -19.54
C GLY A 97 7.42 -34.92 -20.91
N ASP A 98 7.90 -35.83 -21.77
CA ASP A 98 8.27 -35.63 -23.20
C ASP A 98 9.69 -35.12 -23.50
N GLN A 99 10.64 -36.04 -23.74
CA GLN A 99 11.18 -36.34 -25.08
C GLN A 99 12.11 -37.58 -25.06
#